data_AF-A0A424YY84-F1
#
_entry.id   AF-A0A424YY84-F1
#
_cell.length_a   1.000
_cell.length_b   1.000
_cell.length_c   1.000
_cell.angle_alpha   90.00
_cell.angle_beta   90.00
_cell.angle_gamma   90.00
#
_symmetry.space_group_name_H-M   'P 1'
#
loop_
_entity.id
_entity.type
_entity.pdbx_description
1 polymer ?
#
loop_
_entity_poly.entity_id
_entity_poly.type
_entity_poly.pdbx_seq_one_letter_code
_entity_poly.pdbx_strand_id
1 'polypeptide(L)' 'SKSTLKELIQKGLYVVVSSRVLCTHVVLNQTDSQSGFISAKDLSPQKARILLMLALTKTNDAKIIQEYFLKY' A
#
# COMPACT_ATOMS: atom_id res chain seq x y z
N SER A 1 12.78 -11.20 -4.96
CA SER A 1 11.59 -11.32 -5.84
C SER A 1 10.33 -11.28 -4.97
N LYS A 2 9.14 -10.95 -5.46
CA LYS A 2 7.92 -10.63 -4.65
C LYS A 2 7.56 -11.60 -3.50
N SER A 3 8.05 -12.84 -3.49
CA SER A 3 7.88 -13.82 -2.41
C SER A 3 8.32 -13.30 -1.03
N THR A 4 9.48 -12.65 -0.93
CA THR A 4 10.00 -12.13 0.35
C THR A 4 9.09 -11.04 0.93
N LEU A 5 8.51 -10.19 0.07
CA LEU A 5 7.57 -9.16 0.52
C LEU A 5 6.27 -9.78 1.06
N LYS A 6 5.78 -10.86 0.42
CA LYS A 6 4.61 -11.60 0.90
C LYS A 6 4.85 -12.22 2.28
N GLU A 7 6.02 -12.83 2.49
CA GLU A 7 6.41 -13.37 3.79
C GLU A 7 6.48 -12.29 4.87
N LEU A 8 6.99 -11.10 4.54
CA LEU A 8 7.05 -9.98 5.47
C LEU A 8 5.66 -9.44 5.81
N ILE A 9 4.73 -9.40 4.85
CA ILE A 9 3.33 -9.01 5.12
C ILE A 9 2.67 -9.99 6.09
N GLN A 10 2.92 -11.30 5.93
CA GLN A 10 2.43 -12.31 6.88
C GLN A 10 3.02 -12.14 8.29
N LYS A 11 4.22 -11.56 8.39
CA LYS A 11 4.86 -11.19 9.67
C LYS A 11 4.36 -9.85 10.25
N GLY A 12 3.39 -9.21 9.61
CA GLY A 12 2.79 -7.95 10.05
C GLY A 12 3.42 -6.68 9.47
N LEU A 13 4.28 -6.79 8.45
CA LEU A 13 4.87 -5.62 7.79
C LEU A 13 3.91 -5.05 6.73
N TYR A 14 3.64 -3.75 6.79
CA TYR A 14 2.86 -3.06 5.77
C TYR A 14 3.72 -2.74 4.54
N VAL A 15 3.23 -3.11 3.36
CA VAL A 15 3.91 -2.83 2.09
C VAL A 15 3.00 -2.02 1.19
N VAL A 16 3.41 -0.78 0.90
CA VAL A 16 2.74 0.13 -0.04
C VAL A 16 3.50 0.16 -1.36
N VAL A 17 2.81 -0.06 -2.46
CA VAL A 17 3.35 -0.01 -3.82
C VAL A 17 3.03 1.34 -4.44
N SER A 18 4.06 2.11 -4.77
CA SER A 18 3.98 3.41 -5.44
C SER A 18 4.91 3.44 -6.67
N SER A 19 4.69 4.36 -7.60
CA SER A 19 5.50 4.55 -8.80
C SER A 19 6.41 5.76 -8.67
N ARG A 20 7.62 5.67 -9.25
CA ARG A 20 8.52 6.82 -9.42
C ARG A 20 8.20 7.64 -10.68
N VAL A 21 7.34 7.12 -11.54
CA VAL A 21 6.86 7.79 -12.74
C VAL A 21 5.49 8.40 -12.42
N LEU A 22 5.19 9.54 -13.04
CA LEU A 22 3.84 10.12 -13.00
C LEU A 22 2.88 9.13 -13.69
N CYS A 23 2.30 8.23 -12.90
CA CYS A 23 1.32 7.25 -13.35
C CYS A 23 -0.05 7.67 -12.83
N THR A 24 -1.06 7.56 -13.69
CA THR A 24 -2.44 7.90 -13.30
C THR A 24 -2.97 6.94 -12.24
N HIS A 25 -2.60 5.65 -12.26
CA HIS A 25 -2.88 4.71 -11.18
C HIS A 25 -1.88 3.55 -11.11
N VAL A 26 -1.40 3.23 -9.91
CA VAL A 26 -0.79 1.94 -9.60
C VAL A 26 -1.90 0.90 -9.41
N VAL A 27 -1.93 -0.09 -10.28
CA VAL A 27 -2.88 -1.22 -10.20
C VAL A 27 -2.13 -2.43 -9.66
N LEU A 28 -2.66 -3.01 -8.58
CA LEU A 28 -2.19 -4.28 -8.06
C LEU A 28 -2.91 -5.41 -8.79
N ASN A 29 -2.21 -6.51 -9.06
CA ASN A 29 -2.82 -7.74 -9.51
C ASN A 29 -3.66 -8.34 -8.37
N GLN A 30 -4.72 -9.07 -8.69
CA GLN A 30 -5.64 -9.64 -7.69
C GLN A 30 -4.92 -10.43 -6.58
N THR A 31 -3.89 -11.19 -6.95
CA THR A 31 -3.08 -11.97 -6.00
C THR A 31 -2.32 -11.10 -5.00
N ASP A 32 -1.87 -9.91 -5.41
CA ASP A 32 -1.13 -8.98 -4.54
C ASP A 32 -2.11 -8.23 -3.63
N SER A 33 -3.27 -7.82 -4.14
CA SER A 33 -4.35 -7.26 -3.30
C SER A 33 -4.80 -8.24 -2.23
N GLN A 34 -4.94 -9.53 -2.57
CA GLN A 34 -5.28 -10.59 -1.61
C GLN A 34 -4.17 -10.88 -0.61
N SER A 35 -2.90 -10.64 -0.98
CA SER A 35 -1.75 -10.85 -0.10
C SER A 35 -1.54 -9.71 0.91
N GLY A 36 -2.40 -8.67 0.89
CA GLY A 36 -2.31 -7.53 1.82
C GLY A 36 -1.40 -6.39 1.35
N PHE A 37 -1.02 -6.35 0.08
CA PHE A 37 -0.35 -5.18 -0.49
C PHE A 37 -1.32 -4.00 -0.59
N ILE A 38 -0.80 -2.80 -0.34
CA ILE A 38 -1.56 -1.55 -0.45
C ILE A 38 -1.09 -0.80 -1.69
N SER A 39 -2.01 -0.37 -2.55
CA SER A 39 -1.71 0.51 -3.68
C SER A 39 -1.72 1.96 -3.24
N ALA A 40 -0.67 2.69 -3.62
CA ALA A 40 -0.60 4.14 -3.45
C ALA A 40 -1.43 4.92 -4.50
N LYS A 41 -2.10 4.24 -5.43
CA LYS A 41 -2.82 4.86 -6.55
C LYS A 41 -1.92 5.81 -7.34
N ASP A 42 -2.19 7.11 -7.31
CA ASP A 42 -1.48 8.20 -7.99
C ASP A 42 -0.54 8.96 -7.04
N LEU A 43 -0.48 8.59 -5.77
CA LEU A 43 0.40 9.24 -4.80
C LEU A 43 1.86 8.89 -5.07
N SER A 44 2.69 9.94 -5.08
CA SER A 44 4.14 9.79 -5.09
C SER A 44 4.62 9.06 -3.83
N PRO A 45 5.80 8.42 -3.87
CA PRO A 45 6.33 7.68 -2.72
C PRO A 45 6.42 8.52 -1.44
N GLN A 46 6.68 9.83 -1.57
CA GLN A 46 6.76 10.74 -0.42
C GLN A 46 5.38 10.97 0.21
N LYS A 47 4.36 11.24 -0.62
CA LYS A 47 2.98 11.44 -0.14
C LYS A 47 2.41 10.15 0.45
N ALA A 48 2.65 9.02 -0.22
CA ALA A 48 2.23 7.71 0.23
C ALA A 48 2.81 7.35 1.60
N ARG A 49 4.07 7.70 1.87
CA ARG A 49 4.70 7.51 3.18
C ARG A 49 4.00 8.31 4.29
N ILE A 50 3.70 9.58 4.04
CA ILE A 50 3.02 10.45 5.02
C ILE A 50 1.63 9.90 5.32
N LEU A 51 0.87 9.54 4.28
CA LEU A 51 -0.47 8.99 4.45
C LEU A 51 -0.44 7.66 5.21
N LEU A 52 0.50 6.76 4.89
CA LEU A 52 0.67 5.51 5.63
C LEU A 52 0.99 5.75 7.11
N MET A 53 1.91 6.67 7.42
CA MET A 53 2.23 7.02 8.81
C MET A 53 1.00 7.50 9.56
N LEU A 54 0.18 8.36 8.96
CA LEU A 54 -1.06 8.84 9.57
C LEU A 54 -2.09 7.71 9.72
N ALA A 55 -2.24 6.87 8.70
CA ALA A 55 -3.18 5.75 8.70
C ALA A 55 -2.89 4.76 9.84
N LEU A 56 -1.61 4.42 10.05
CA LEU A 56 -1.16 3.53 11.12
C LEU A 56 -1.40 4.09 12.53
N THR A 57 -1.61 5.41 12.69
CA THR A 57 -2.04 5.97 13.98
C THR A 57 -3.53 5.71 14.29
N LYS A 58 -4.32 5.37 13.28
CA LYS A 58 -5.78 5.18 13.39
C LYS A 58 -6.18 3.72 13.33
N THR A 59 -5.52 2.92 12.49
CA THR A 59 -5.87 1.52 12.27
C THR A 59 -4.67 0.72 11.80
N ASN A 60 -4.71 -0.57 12.12
CA ASN A 60 -3.76 -1.57 11.65
C ASN A 60 -4.37 -2.49 10.57
N ASP A 61 -5.62 -2.25 10.16
CA ASP A 61 -6.28 -3.02 9.10
C ASP A 61 -5.85 -2.53 7.71
N ALA A 62 -5.15 -3.38 6.97
CA ALA A 62 -4.68 -3.09 5.63
C ALA A 62 -5.82 -2.72 4.65
N LYS A 63 -7.04 -3.23 4.84
CA LYS A 63 -8.20 -2.87 4.00
C LYS A 63 -8.65 -1.45 4.25
N ILE A 64 -8.73 -1.03 5.51
CA ILE A 64 -9.08 0.35 5.87
C ILE A 64 -7.98 1.32 5.41
N ILE A 65 -6.71 0.92 5.56
CA ILE A 65 -5.59 1.71 5.04
C ILE A 65 -5.72 1.86 3.52
N GLN A 66 -6.03 0.78 2.79
CA GLN A 66 -6.28 0.84 1.36
C GLN A 66 -7.43 1.80 1.01
N GLU A 67 -8.51 1.84 1.80
CA GLU A 67 -9.60 2.81 1.62
C GLU A 67 -9.13 4.25 1.79
N TYR A 68 -8.23 4.53 2.74
CA TYR A 68 -7.63 5.86 2.88
C TYR A 68 -6.85 6.27 1.64
N PHE A 69 -6.07 5.37 1.05
CA PHE A 69 -5.36 5.59 -0.22
C PHE A 69 -6.29 5.73 -1.43
N LEU A 70 -7.55 5.28 -1.33
CA LEU A 70 -8.56 5.51 -2.37
C LEU A 70 -9.26 6.86 -2.20
N LYS A 71 -9.31 7.38 -0.97
CA LYS A 71 -10.05 8.59 -0.61
C LYS A 71 -9.19 9.86 -0.64
N TYR A 72 -7.90 9.76 -0.33
CA TYR A 72 -6.96 10.88 -0.16
C TYR A 72 -5.70 10.70 -0.99
#